data_AF-A0A699VSY3-F1
#
_entry.id   AF-A0A699VSY3-F1
#
_cell.length_a   1.000
_cell.length_b   1.000
_cell.length_c   1.000
_cell.angle_alpha   90.00
_cell.angle_beta   90.00
_cell.angle_gamma   90.00
#
_symmetry.space_group_name_H-M   'P 1'
#
loop_
_entity.id
_entity.type
_entity.pdbx_description
1 polymer ?
#
loop_
_entity_poly.entity_id
_entity_poly.type
_entity_poly.pdbx_seq_one_letter_code
_entity_poly.pdbx_strand_id
1 'polypeptide(L)'
;MEKRLEDVHVIRDFPEVFLDELPGLPPPRQVEFRIDLIPGVALMARAPYRLAPSEMKELSEQLRELSEKGFIRPSSSPWGAPV
;
A
#
# COMPACT_ATOMS: atom_id res chain seq x y z
N MET A 1 -33.99 -7.68 4.34
CA MET A 1 -33.69 -6.50 3.51
C MET A 1 -32.22 -6.22 3.71
N GLU A 2 -31.43 -6.56 2.71
CA GLU A 2 -29.97 -6.40 2.75
C GLU A 2 -29.68 -4.90 2.63
N LYS A 3 -28.96 -4.32 3.61
CA LYS A 3 -28.55 -2.92 3.54
C LYS A 3 -27.38 -2.85 2.57
N ARG A 4 -27.52 -2.07 1.50
CA ARG A 4 -26.43 -1.85 0.55
C ARG A 4 -25.50 -0.77 1.11
N LEU A 5 -24.21 -0.83 0.76
CA LEU A 5 -23.25 0.19 1.17
C LEU A 5 -23.69 1.59 0.72
N GLU A 6 -24.36 1.68 -0.43
CA GLU A 6 -24.88 2.95 -0.94
C GLU A 6 -26.08 3.49 -0.15
N ASP A 7 -26.64 2.75 0.82
CA ASP A 7 -27.68 3.26 1.73
C ASP A 7 -27.09 4.11 2.87
N VAL A 8 -25.76 4.10 3.03
CA VAL A 8 -25.06 4.89 4.05
C VAL A 8 -24.92 6.33 3.56
N HIS A 9 -25.53 7.29 4.28
CA HIS A 9 -25.50 8.73 3.92
C HIS A 9 -24.09 9.22 3.59
N VAL A 10 -23.09 8.89 4.43
CA VAL A 10 -21.70 9.33 4.23
C VAL A 10 -21.10 8.84 2.90
N ILE A 11 -21.47 7.65 2.42
CA ILE A 11 -20.96 7.12 1.14
C ILE A 11 -21.62 7.85 -0.02
N ARG A 12 -22.91 8.15 0.09
CA ARG A 12 -23.66 8.91 -0.92
C ARG A 12 -23.22 10.36 -1.02
N ASP A 13 -22.85 10.97 0.11
CA ASP A 13 -22.46 12.38 0.20
C ASP A 13 -21.03 12.61 -0.30
N PHE A 14 -20.19 11.56 -0.32
CA PHE A 14 -18.77 11.63 -0.72
C PHE A 14 -18.37 10.52 -1.71
N PRO A 15 -19.03 10.43 -2.89
CA PRO A 15 -18.76 9.36 -3.85
C PRO A 15 -17.32 9.37 -4.38
N GLU A 16 -16.65 10.52 -4.40
CA GLU A 16 -15.26 10.67 -4.81
C GLU A 16 -14.24 10.18 -3.77
N VAL A 17 -14.65 10.00 -2.51
CA VAL A 17 -13.80 9.50 -1.42
C VAL A 17 -13.89 7.98 -1.32
N PHE A 18 -15.07 7.41 -1.58
CA PHE A 18 -15.36 5.98 -1.49
C PHE A 18 -15.42 5.33 -2.86
N LEU A 19 -14.38 5.54 -3.67
CA LEU A 19 -14.24 4.88 -4.97
C LEU A 19 -13.87 3.40 -4.78
N ASP A 20 -14.37 2.54 -5.68
CA ASP A 20 -13.99 1.12 -5.74
C ASP A 20 -12.48 0.95 -6.05
N GLU A 21 -11.89 1.93 -6.75
CA GLU A 21 -10.46 2.00 -7.03
C GLU A 21 -9.83 3.30 -6.53
N LEU A 22 -8.60 3.21 -6.03
CA LEU A 22 -7.86 4.39 -5.58
C LEU A 22 -7.48 5.29 -6.77
N PRO A 23 -7.61 6.63 -6.65
CA PRO A 23 -7.36 7.59 -7.74
C PRO A 23 -5.88 7.77 -8.12
N GLY A 24 -5.00 6.85 -7.70
CA GLY A 24 -3.55 6.92 -7.89
C GLY A 24 -2.82 7.62 -6.74
N LEU A 25 -1.55 7.94 -6.97
CA LEU A 25 -0.72 8.65 -6.00
C LEU A 25 -1.27 10.06 -5.72
N PRO A 26 -1.18 10.54 -4.46
CA PRO A 26 -1.54 11.92 -4.16
C PRO A 26 -0.64 12.90 -4.95
N PRO A 27 -1.12 14.10 -5.26
CA PRO A 27 -0.32 15.13 -5.92
C PRO A 27 1.01 15.39 -5.20
N PRO A 28 2.09 15.76 -5.93
CA PRO A 28 3.35 16.12 -5.31
C PRO A 28 3.16 17.18 -4.23
N ARG A 29 3.59 16.88 -3.01
CA ARG A 29 3.56 17.83 -1.90
C ARG A 29 4.78 18.74 -2.01
N GLN A 30 4.64 20.03 -1.65
CA GLN A 30 5.75 20.98 -1.64
C GLN A 30 6.83 20.63 -0.60
N VAL A 31 6.48 19.82 0.40
CA VAL A 31 7.37 19.38 1.48
C VAL A 31 7.74 17.91 1.25
N GLU A 32 9.05 17.63 1.31
CA GLU A 32 9.57 16.26 1.33
C GLU A 32 9.36 15.64 2.72
N PHE A 33 8.73 14.47 2.77
CA PHE A 33 8.56 13.73 4.01
C PHE A 33 9.86 13.00 4.33
N ARG A 34 10.47 13.34 5.47
CA ARG A 34 11.69 12.68 5.97
C ARG A 34 11.35 11.93 7.26
N ILE A 35 11.90 10.73 7.38
CA ILE A 35 11.83 9.94 8.60
C ILE A 35 13.21 10.01 9.23
N ASP A 36 13.33 10.77 10.31
CA ASP A 36 14.58 10.90 11.04
C ASP A 36 14.83 9.65 11.88
N LEU A 37 16.04 9.11 11.79
CA LEU A 37 16.46 7.96 12.57
C LEU A 37 17.17 8.41 13.84
N ILE A 38 16.94 7.67 14.92
CA ILE A 38 17.73 7.86 16.14
C ILE A 38 19.18 7.43 15.84
N PRO A 39 20.20 8.22 16.23
CA PRO A 39 21.60 7.84 16.02
C PRO A 39 21.91 6.47 16.63
N GLY A 40 22.60 5.61 15.87
CA GLY A 40 23.00 4.27 16.31
C GLY A 40 21.96 3.16 16.08
N VAL A 41 20.83 3.45 15.44
CA VAL A 41 19.89 2.39 15.02
C VAL A 41 20.55 1.51 13.95
N ALA A 42 20.64 0.21 14.24
CA ALA A 42 21.11 -0.78 13.28
C ALA A 42 20.07 -1.00 12.17
N LEU A 43 20.57 -1.10 10.93
CA LEU A 43 19.76 -1.48 9.77
C LEU A 43 19.28 -2.92 9.97
N MET A 44 17.97 -3.16 9.92
CA MET A 44 17.40 -4.50 10.04
C MET A 44 16.88 -4.99 8.69
N ALA A 45 17.43 -6.11 8.25
CA ALA A 45 16.90 -6.91 7.15
C ALA A 45 16.54 -8.30 7.68
N ARG A 46 15.29 -8.70 7.48
CA ARG A 46 14.76 -10.03 7.82
C ARG A 46 14.30 -10.72 6.54
N ALA A 47 14.48 -12.04 6.48
CA ALA A 47 13.99 -12.83 5.37
C ALA A 47 12.45 -12.85 5.36
N PRO A 48 11.80 -12.84 4.17
CA PRO A 48 10.35 -12.99 4.04
C PRO A 48 9.83 -14.28 4.67
N TYR A 49 8.55 -14.31 5.05
CA TYR A 49 7.93 -15.53 5.55
C TYR A 49 7.75 -16.57 4.45
N ARG A 50 7.62 -17.84 4.86
CA ARG A 50 7.22 -18.90 3.93
C ARG A 50 5.73 -18.79 3.69
N LEU A 51 5.36 -18.57 2.43
CA LEU A 51 3.98 -18.50 1.97
C LEU A 51 3.62 -19.76 1.19
N ALA A 52 2.36 -20.18 1.28
CA ALA A 52 1.81 -21.23 0.45
C ALA A 52 1.77 -20.80 -1.04
N PRO A 53 1.73 -21.74 -2.01
CA PRO A 53 1.70 -21.38 -3.42
C PRO A 53 0.54 -20.45 -3.82
N SER A 54 -0.63 -20.58 -3.18
CA SER A 54 -1.79 -19.70 -3.42
C SER A 54 -1.55 -18.27 -2.93
N GLU A 55 -0.94 -18.11 -1.76
CA GLU A 55 -0.60 -16.80 -1.19
C GLU A 55 0.50 -16.11 -1.99
N MET A 56 1.50 -16.87 -2.46
CA MET A 56 2.54 -16.35 -3.36
C MET A 56 1.95 -15.83 -4.68
N LYS A 57 0.95 -16.52 -5.22
CA LYS A 57 0.27 -16.09 -6.45
C LYS A 57 -0.49 -14.78 -6.22
N GLU A 58 -1.29 -14.72 -5.17
CA GLU A 58 -2.05 -13.52 -4.79
C GLU A 58 -1.12 -12.32 -4.56
N LEU A 59 -0.05 -12.52 -3.78
CA LEU A 59 0.93 -11.46 -3.50
C LEU A 59 1.58 -10.94 -4.80
N SER A 60 1.91 -11.83 -5.73
CA SER A 60 2.48 -11.43 -7.02
C SER A 60 1.50 -10.59 -7.86
N GLU A 61 0.22 -10.97 -7.88
CA GLU A 61 -0.83 -10.23 -8.60
C GLU A 61 -1.03 -8.83 -8.00
N GLN A 62 -1.07 -8.72 -6.67
CA GLN A 62 -1.18 -7.44 -5.96
C GLN A 62 0.06 -6.54 -6.18
N LEU A 63 1.26 -7.11 -6.11
CA LEU A 63 2.50 -6.35 -6.36
C LEU A 63 2.56 -5.80 -7.79
N ARG A 64 2.11 -6.58 -8.78
CA ARG A 64 2.00 -6.12 -10.17
C ARG A 64 1.02 -4.94 -10.27
N GLU A 65 -0.19 -5.09 -9.73
CA GLU A 65 -1.20 -4.04 -9.78
C GLU A 65 -0.71 -2.73 -9.13
N LEU A 66 -0.11 -2.82 -7.94
CA LEU A 66 0.44 -1.67 -7.24
C LEU A 66 1.60 -1.01 -8.01
N SER A 67 2.42 -1.82 -8.69
CA SER A 67 3.51 -1.32 -9.53
C SER A 67 2.98 -0.62 -10.79
N GLU A 68 1.95 -1.16 -11.44
CA GLU A 68 1.29 -0.57 -12.62
C GLU A 68 0.59 0.75 -12.25
N LYS A 69 -0.02 0.82 -11.07
CA LYS A 69 -0.62 2.05 -10.52
C LYS A 69 0.42 3.05 -10.01
N GLY A 70 1.71 2.68 -9.99
CA GLY A 70 2.81 3.55 -9.55
C GLY A 70 2.90 3.76 -8.04
N PHE A 71 2.15 3.00 -7.23
CA PHE A 71 2.20 3.09 -5.77
C PHE A 71 3.50 2.55 -5.18
N ILE A 72 4.11 1.58 -5.85
CA ILE A 72 5.39 0.99 -5.45
C ILE A 72 6.35 0.97 -6.65
N ARG A 73 7.64 0.84 -6.35
CA ARG A 73 8.70 0.63 -7.34
C ARG A 73 9.80 -0.26 -6.78
N PRO A 74 10.58 -0.93 -7.64
CA PRO A 74 11.79 -1.63 -7.20
C PRO A 74 12.75 -0.67 -6.47
N SER A 75 13.40 -1.16 -5.42
CA SER A 75 14.42 -0.41 -4.69
C SER A 75 15.51 -1.34 -4.16
N SER A 76 16.71 -0.79 -3.96
CA SER A 76 17.82 -1.46 -3.28
C SER A 76 17.99 -0.82 -1.91
N SER A 77 17.36 -1.41 -0.89
CA SER A 77 17.38 -0.91 0.48
C SER A 77 18.17 -1.83 1.39
N PRO A 78 18.98 -1.30 2.34
CA PRO A 78 19.54 -2.11 3.40
C PRO A 78 18.50 -2.55 4.45
N TRP A 79 17.29 -1.99 4.39
CA TRP A 79 16.15 -2.36 5.23
C TRP A 79 15.29 -3.40 4.53
N GLY A 80 14.93 -4.46 5.25
CA GLY A 80 14.04 -5.52 4.75
C GLY A 80 13.08 -5.98 5.84
N ALA A 81 11.81 -5.62 5.71
CA ALA A 81 10.76 -6.18 6.55
C ALA A 81 10.19 -7.43 5.88
N PRO A 82 9.87 -8.48 6.65
CA PRO A 82 9.24 -9.66 6.08
C PRO A 82 7.79 -9.31 5.69
N VAL A 83 7.39 -9.80 4.52
CA VAL A 83 5.99 -9.89 4.09
C VAL A 83 5.49 -11.28 4.42
#